data_AF-A0A929GLU9-F1
#
_entry.id   AF-A0A929GLU9-F1
#
_cell.length_a   1.000
_cell.length_b   1.000
_cell.length_c   1.000
_cell.angle_alpha   90.00
_cell.angle_beta   90.00
_cell.angle_gamma   90.00
#
_symmetry.space_group_name_H-M   'P 1'
#
loop_
_entity.id
_entity.type
_entity.pdbx_description
1 polymer ?
#
loop_
_entity_poly.entity_id
_entity_poly.type
_entity_poly.pdbx_seq_one_letter_code
_entity_poly.pdbx_strand_id
1 'polypeptide(L)'
;MNPSASGWIPKFLTLVKKQHITGLVQDEIHFYKELKNVGFIYGISINTLPNKPLSKLSFTTAEYTKINLFHTLLFTFFIKYPKAQFEEAIDYIINFYKTIDKGKTGFFHKLSLTSSSSDNLERIISARIQESNTISKNNPSSTLTYTLLFLDILAFKKFLNTCNHLKTYTNEL
;
A
#
# COMPACT_ATOMS: atom_id res chain seq x y z
N MET A 1 -9.79 0.02 14.85
CA MET A 1 -10.11 0.87 13.67
C MET A 1 -11.04 0.09 12.75
N ASN A 2 -11.65 0.72 11.74
CA ASN A 2 -12.48 0.03 10.74
C ASN A 2 -11.97 0.40 9.33
N PRO A 3 -11.22 -0.49 8.63
CA PRO A 3 -10.70 -0.22 7.28
C PRO A 3 -11.77 -0.13 6.17
N SER A 4 -13.02 -0.42 6.49
CA SER A 4 -14.17 -0.21 5.61
C SER A 4 -14.84 1.15 5.78
N ALA A 5 -14.52 1.89 6.84
CA ALA A 5 -15.01 3.25 7.08
C ALA A 5 -13.98 4.30 6.62
N SER A 6 -14.44 5.53 6.36
CA SER A 6 -13.55 6.66 6.12
C SER A 6 -12.72 7.01 7.36
N GLY A 7 -11.53 7.58 7.14
CA GLY A 7 -10.61 8.00 8.21
C GLY A 7 -9.87 6.83 8.87
N TRP A 8 -9.81 5.67 8.23
CA TRP A 8 -9.08 4.52 8.74
C TRP A 8 -7.57 4.66 8.60
N ILE A 9 -7.05 5.36 7.58
CA ILE A 9 -5.61 5.63 7.41
C ILE A 9 -5.09 6.54 8.52
N PRO A 10 -5.69 7.73 8.80
CA PRO A 10 -5.27 8.55 9.93
C PRO A 10 -5.30 7.76 11.24
N LYS A 11 -6.37 6.99 11.48
CA LYS A 11 -6.48 6.15 12.67
C LYS A 11 -5.40 5.07 12.74
N PHE A 12 -5.07 4.41 11.63
CA PHE A 12 -3.97 3.46 11.55
C PHE A 12 -2.64 4.10 11.93
N LEU A 13 -2.35 5.29 11.39
CA LEU A 13 -1.11 6.03 11.64
C LEU A 13 -0.97 6.49 13.11
N THR A 14 -2.08 6.69 13.83
CA THR A 14 -2.02 6.92 15.30
C THR A 14 -1.68 5.66 16.10
N LEU A 15 -1.95 4.47 15.56
CA LEU A 15 -1.78 3.19 16.25
C LEU A 15 -0.41 2.57 16.03
N VAL A 16 0.24 2.90 14.90
CA VAL A 16 1.49 2.33 14.43
C VAL A 16 2.57 3.41 14.41
N LYS A 17 3.71 3.13 15.05
CA LYS A 17 4.89 3.99 14.97
C LYS A 17 5.73 3.60 13.77
N LYS A 18 6.46 4.55 13.18
CA LYS A 18 7.36 4.29 12.06
C LYS A 18 8.38 3.18 12.36
N GLN A 19 8.91 3.14 13.58
CA GLN A 19 9.82 2.07 14.02
C GLN A 19 9.17 0.68 13.98
N HIS A 20 7.87 0.59 14.17
CA HIS A 20 7.15 -0.69 14.07
C HIS A 20 6.88 -1.09 12.61
N ILE A 21 6.95 -0.17 11.66
CA ILE A 21 6.80 -0.49 10.23
C ILE A 21 8.12 -1.07 9.72
N THR A 22 9.23 -0.36 9.97
CA THR A 22 10.55 -0.77 9.45
C THR A 22 11.27 -1.79 10.34
N GLY A 23 10.94 -1.85 11.63
CA GLY A 23 11.59 -2.73 12.60
C GLY A 23 11.07 -4.17 12.61
N LEU A 24 10.04 -4.48 11.82
CA LEU A 24 9.52 -5.84 11.69
C LEU A 24 10.50 -6.80 11.00
N VAL A 25 11.58 -6.28 10.40
CA VAL A 25 12.35 -7.05 9.42
C VAL A 25 13.80 -6.59 9.32
N GLN A 26 14.69 -7.58 9.49
CA GLN A 26 16.13 -7.40 9.37
C GLN A 26 16.58 -7.22 7.92
N ASP A 27 15.82 -7.77 6.96
CA ASP A 27 16.06 -7.66 5.52
C ASP A 27 14.77 -7.90 4.69
N GLU A 28 14.87 -7.72 3.38
CA GLU A 28 13.74 -7.89 2.45
C GLU A 28 13.21 -9.34 2.36
N ILE A 29 14.07 -10.34 2.61
CA ILE A 29 13.69 -11.76 2.55
C ILE A 29 12.77 -12.10 3.71
N HIS A 30 13.12 -11.65 4.90
CA HIS A 30 12.27 -11.77 6.08
C HIS A 30 10.92 -11.08 5.85
N PHE A 31 10.90 -9.92 5.18
CA PHE A 31 9.66 -9.20 4.94
C PHE A 31 8.75 -9.91 3.96
N TYR A 32 9.34 -10.47 2.91
CA TYR A 32 8.62 -11.35 2.00
C TYR A 32 8.03 -12.58 2.71
N LYS A 33 8.77 -13.19 3.64
CA LYS A 33 8.25 -14.31 4.46
C LYS A 33 7.07 -13.89 5.32
N GLU A 34 7.14 -12.73 5.97
CA GLU A 34 6.01 -12.21 6.76
C GLU A 34 4.78 -11.92 5.90
N LEU A 35 4.96 -11.32 4.72
CA LEU A 35 3.87 -11.13 3.74
C LEU A 35 3.24 -12.46 3.31
N LYS A 36 4.04 -13.51 3.16
CA LYS A 36 3.58 -14.86 2.83
C LYS A 36 2.79 -15.45 4.00
N ASN A 37 3.28 -15.31 5.22
CA ASN A 37 2.65 -15.82 6.44
C ASN A 37 1.28 -15.20 6.70
N VAL A 38 1.11 -13.90 6.45
CA VAL A 38 -0.19 -13.22 6.61
C VAL A 38 -1.13 -13.42 5.42
N GLY A 39 -0.72 -14.18 4.39
CA GLY A 39 -1.51 -14.48 3.20
C GLY A 39 -1.52 -13.40 2.11
N PHE A 40 -0.79 -12.29 2.31
CA PHE A 40 -0.79 -11.15 1.39
C PHE A 40 -0.20 -11.48 0.01
N ILE A 41 0.85 -12.32 -0.06
CA ILE A 41 1.44 -12.73 -1.35
C ILE A 41 0.44 -13.50 -2.22
N TYR A 42 -0.48 -14.22 -1.57
CA TYR A 42 -1.57 -14.94 -2.23
C TYR A 42 -2.83 -14.08 -2.40
N GLY A 43 -2.75 -12.80 -2.03
CA GLY A 43 -3.79 -11.75 -1.93
C GLY A 43 -5.07 -12.13 -1.22
N ILE A 44 -5.01 -13.14 -0.35
CA ILE A 44 -6.05 -13.48 0.61
C ILE A 44 -5.42 -13.28 1.99
N SER A 45 -5.45 -12.03 2.48
CA SER A 45 -4.85 -11.75 3.79
C SER A 45 -5.72 -12.31 4.91
N ILE A 46 -5.09 -13.03 5.83
CA ILE A 46 -5.74 -13.66 6.99
C ILE A 46 -5.34 -13.03 8.32
N ASN A 47 -4.30 -12.19 8.31
CA ASN A 47 -3.82 -11.45 9.48
C ASN A 47 -3.18 -10.12 9.07
N THR A 48 -2.84 -9.25 10.02
CA THR A 48 -2.13 -7.99 9.77
C THR A 48 -0.63 -8.13 10.02
N LEU A 49 0.21 -7.45 9.21
CA LEU A 49 1.65 -7.38 9.44
C LEU A 49 2.04 -6.76 10.81
N PRO A 50 1.42 -5.66 11.28
CA PRO A 50 1.62 -5.24 12.66
C PRO A 50 1.20 -6.33 13.63
N ASN A 51 2.14 -6.84 14.42
CA ASN A 51 1.85 -7.73 15.54
C ASN A 51 1.33 -6.94 16.75
N LYS A 52 0.27 -6.15 16.55
CA LYS A 52 -0.41 -5.35 17.58
C LYS A 52 -1.90 -5.29 17.27
N PRO A 53 -2.78 -5.33 18.28
CA PRO A 53 -4.21 -5.14 18.06
C PRO A 53 -4.49 -3.75 17.47
N LEU A 54 -4.96 -3.73 16.22
CA LEU A 54 -5.40 -2.52 15.51
C LEU A 54 -6.90 -2.25 15.70
N SER A 55 -7.66 -3.23 16.18
CA SER A 55 -9.08 -3.11 16.52
C SER A 55 -9.44 -4.06 17.66
N LYS A 56 -10.57 -3.79 18.31
CA LYS A 56 -11.18 -4.71 19.30
C LYS A 56 -11.99 -5.82 18.61
N LEU A 57 -12.35 -5.62 17.35
CA LEU A 57 -13.10 -6.57 16.52
C LEU A 57 -12.15 -7.26 15.53
N SER A 58 -12.52 -8.45 15.08
CA SER A 58 -11.85 -9.12 13.97
C SER A 58 -12.06 -8.35 12.67
N PHE A 59 -11.05 -8.39 11.80
CA PHE A 59 -11.16 -7.85 10.44
C PHE A 59 -11.64 -8.92 9.47
N THR A 60 -12.32 -8.50 8.41
CA THR A 60 -12.58 -9.31 7.23
C THR A 60 -11.30 -9.48 6.40
N THR A 61 -11.25 -10.49 5.51
CA THR A 61 -10.13 -10.67 4.56
C THR A 61 -9.85 -9.41 3.74
N ALA A 62 -10.89 -8.71 3.28
CA ALA A 62 -10.73 -7.48 2.51
C ALA A 62 -10.09 -6.36 3.35
N GLU A 63 -10.47 -6.26 4.62
CA GLU A 63 -9.89 -5.30 5.56
C GLU A 63 -8.44 -5.64 5.92
N TYR A 64 -8.12 -6.92 6.13
CA TYR A 64 -6.74 -7.37 6.28
C TYR A 64 -5.89 -7.01 5.06
N THR A 65 -6.41 -7.24 3.85
CA THR A 65 -5.70 -6.91 2.61
C THR A 65 -5.48 -5.40 2.44
N LYS A 66 -6.47 -4.56 2.80
CA LYS A 66 -6.29 -3.09 2.82
C LYS A 66 -5.15 -2.66 3.74
N ILE A 67 -5.16 -3.18 4.98
CA ILE A 67 -4.15 -2.86 5.98
C ILE A 67 -2.76 -3.30 5.50
N ASN A 68 -2.64 -4.54 5.02
CA ASN A 68 -1.37 -5.10 4.58
C ASN A 68 -0.84 -4.38 3.34
N LEU A 69 -1.69 -4.05 2.36
CA LEU A 69 -1.26 -3.28 1.19
C LEU A 69 -0.68 -1.92 1.63
N PHE A 70 -1.41 -1.18 2.45
CA PHE A 70 -0.94 0.13 2.93
C PHE A 70 0.33 0.03 3.76
N HIS A 71 0.39 -0.91 4.71
CA HIS A 71 1.58 -1.16 5.51
C HIS A 71 2.79 -1.47 4.63
N THR A 72 2.61 -2.32 3.62
CA THR A 72 3.69 -2.76 2.73
C THR A 72 4.21 -1.61 1.86
N LEU A 73 3.33 -0.73 1.41
CA LEU A 73 3.71 0.51 0.73
C LEU A 73 4.51 1.44 1.64
N LEU A 74 4.07 1.64 2.89
CA LEU A 74 4.80 2.44 3.88
C LEU A 74 6.18 1.83 4.19
N PHE A 75 6.26 0.52 4.38
CA PHE A 75 7.52 -0.19 4.58
C PHE A 75 8.47 0.07 3.41
N THR A 76 8.01 -0.16 2.18
CA THR A 76 8.80 0.04 0.96
C THR A 76 9.32 1.47 0.84
N PHE A 77 8.48 2.45 1.19
CA PHE A 77 8.86 3.87 1.19
C PHE A 77 9.92 4.18 2.26
N PHE A 78 9.72 3.75 3.51
CA PHE A 78 10.63 4.09 4.61
C PHE A 78 11.95 3.32 4.58
N ILE A 79 12.02 2.17 3.92
CA ILE A 79 13.31 1.54 3.61
C ILE A 79 14.14 2.44 2.68
N LYS A 80 13.51 3.10 1.70
CA LYS A 80 14.20 4.01 0.78
C LYS A 80 14.48 5.39 1.39
N TYR A 81 13.53 5.92 2.16
CA TYR A 81 13.60 7.25 2.78
C TYR A 81 13.42 7.18 4.30
N PRO A 82 14.42 6.70 5.08
CA PRO A 82 14.28 6.43 6.51
C PRO A 82 14.02 7.66 7.38
N LYS A 83 14.24 8.88 6.88
CA LYS A 83 14.03 10.14 7.61
C LYS A 83 12.74 10.89 7.23
N ALA A 84 12.06 10.48 6.16
CA ALA A 84 10.83 11.12 5.66
C ALA A 84 9.65 10.95 6.62
N GLN A 85 8.65 11.83 6.54
CA GLN A 85 7.43 11.74 7.35
C GLN A 85 6.33 10.91 6.66
N PHE A 86 5.23 10.65 7.38
CA PHE A 86 4.10 9.87 6.85
C PHE A 86 3.37 10.60 5.72
N GLU A 87 3.30 11.92 5.80
CA GLU A 87 2.67 12.79 4.80
C GLU A 87 3.40 12.66 3.46
N GLU A 88 4.74 12.67 3.48
CA GLU A 88 5.55 12.42 2.29
C GLU A 88 5.29 11.01 1.72
N ALA A 89 5.20 9.99 2.58
CA ALA A 89 4.91 8.63 2.14
C ALA A 89 3.54 8.56 1.43
N ILE A 90 2.50 9.18 2.01
CA ILE A 90 1.16 9.24 1.43
C ILE A 90 1.20 9.91 0.05
N ASP A 91 1.87 11.05 -0.07
CA ASP A 91 1.96 11.79 -1.34
C ASP A 91 2.68 10.98 -2.43
N TYR A 92 3.76 10.29 -2.07
CA TYR A 92 4.47 9.40 -3.00
C TYR A 92 3.61 8.21 -3.44
N ILE A 93 2.84 7.61 -2.54
CA ILE A 93 1.94 6.50 -2.86
C ILE A 93 0.81 6.98 -3.79
N ILE A 94 0.22 8.14 -3.51
CA ILE A 94 -0.80 8.75 -4.38
C ILE A 94 -0.21 9.01 -5.77
N ASN A 95 0.99 9.61 -5.84
CA ASN A 95 1.64 9.91 -7.11
C ASN A 95 2.00 8.64 -7.90
N PHE A 96 2.43 7.58 -7.22
CA PHE A 96 2.65 6.26 -7.83
C PHE A 96 1.37 5.74 -8.49
N TYR A 97 0.26 5.67 -7.75
CA TYR A 97 -1.01 5.17 -8.29
C TYR A 97 -1.54 6.04 -9.43
N LYS A 98 -1.39 7.37 -9.33
CA LYS A 98 -1.67 8.28 -10.45
C LYS A 98 -0.80 7.97 -11.66
N THR A 99 0.48 7.66 -11.47
CA THR A 99 1.44 7.40 -12.56
C THR A 99 1.11 6.12 -13.32
N ILE A 100 0.77 5.04 -12.63
CA ILE A 100 0.42 3.76 -13.28
C ILE A 100 -0.98 3.76 -13.90
N ASP A 101 -1.81 4.76 -13.58
CA ASP A 101 -3.13 4.98 -14.19
C ASP A 101 -3.10 5.94 -15.38
N LYS A 102 -1.99 6.65 -15.62
CA LYS A 102 -1.84 7.52 -16.80
C LYS A 102 -2.02 6.71 -18.08
N GLY A 103 -2.98 7.12 -18.92
CA GLY A 103 -3.30 6.45 -20.18
C GLY A 103 -4.43 5.42 -20.09
N LYS A 104 -4.95 5.12 -18.89
CA LYS A 104 -6.19 4.37 -18.71
C LYS A 104 -7.36 5.35 -18.62
N THR A 105 -8.51 5.00 -19.19
CA THR A 105 -9.73 5.81 -19.13
C THR A 105 -10.32 5.80 -17.71
N GLY A 106 -9.79 6.66 -16.85
CA GLY A 106 -10.58 7.33 -15.81
C GLY A 106 -10.95 6.56 -14.56
N PHE A 107 -9.99 5.93 -13.87
CA PHE A 107 -10.28 5.35 -12.55
C PHE A 107 -9.93 6.30 -11.39
N PHE A 108 -8.71 6.86 -11.35
CA PHE A 108 -8.32 7.78 -10.27
C PHE A 108 -8.51 9.27 -10.61
N HIS A 109 -8.75 9.61 -11.87
CA HIS A 109 -8.94 11.01 -12.32
C HIS A 109 -10.12 11.70 -11.62
N LYS A 110 -11.12 10.95 -11.13
CA LYS A 110 -12.30 11.47 -10.42
C LYS A 110 -12.13 11.56 -8.90
N LEU A 111 -11.03 11.09 -8.32
CA LEU A 111 -10.83 11.06 -6.86
C LEU A 111 -10.25 12.36 -6.30
N SER A 112 -9.90 13.33 -7.17
CA SER A 112 -9.19 14.56 -6.79
C SER A 112 -10.08 15.74 -6.38
N LEU A 113 -11.38 15.53 -6.16
CA LEU A 113 -12.30 16.60 -5.79
C LEU A 113 -12.43 16.65 -4.26
N THR A 114 -11.69 17.58 -3.65
CA THR A 114 -11.90 18.18 -2.30
C THR A 114 -11.66 17.37 -1.02
N SER A 115 -11.01 16.19 -1.05
CA SER A 115 -10.69 15.42 0.17
C SER A 115 -9.24 15.57 0.64
N SER A 116 -8.94 15.23 1.90
CA SER A 116 -7.55 15.19 2.40
C SER A 116 -6.70 14.16 1.64
N SER A 117 -5.36 14.27 1.68
CA SER A 117 -4.48 13.27 1.04
C SER A 117 -4.74 11.86 1.56
N SER A 118 -5.02 11.72 2.86
CA SER A 118 -5.38 10.43 3.45
C SER A 118 -6.68 9.89 2.87
N ASP A 119 -7.76 10.68 2.83
CA ASP A 119 -9.04 10.25 2.26
C ASP A 119 -8.93 9.85 0.78
N ASN A 120 -8.12 10.61 0.03
CA ASN A 120 -7.84 10.28 -1.37
C ASN A 120 -7.14 8.92 -1.48
N LEU A 121 -6.13 8.68 -0.63
CA LEU A 121 -5.43 7.40 -0.59
C LEU A 121 -6.35 6.24 -0.18
N GLU A 122 -7.26 6.45 0.77
CA GLU A 122 -8.26 5.44 1.16
C GLU A 122 -9.13 5.01 -0.02
N ARG A 123 -9.56 5.98 -0.84
CA ARG A 123 -10.33 5.74 -2.06
C ARG A 123 -9.50 5.02 -3.10
N ILE A 124 -8.25 5.44 -3.34
CA ILE A 124 -7.33 4.77 -4.28
C ILE A 124 -7.13 3.30 -3.90
N ILE A 125 -6.80 3.02 -2.64
CA ILE A 125 -6.57 1.65 -2.14
C ILE A 125 -7.81 0.79 -2.30
N SER A 126 -8.97 1.31 -1.90
CA SER A 126 -10.24 0.56 -2.00
C SER A 126 -10.57 0.23 -3.45
N ALA A 127 -10.40 1.20 -4.34
CA ALA A 127 -10.69 1.06 -5.75
C ALA A 127 -9.71 0.07 -6.42
N ARG A 128 -8.40 0.13 -6.08
CA ARG A 128 -7.39 -0.80 -6.59
C ARG A 128 -7.63 -2.25 -6.16
N ILE A 129 -8.02 -2.47 -4.91
CA ILE A 129 -8.38 -3.81 -4.42
C ILE A 129 -9.62 -4.33 -5.14
N GLN A 130 -10.63 -3.49 -5.36
CA GLN A 130 -11.82 -3.88 -6.13
C GLN A 130 -11.46 -4.25 -7.57
N GLU A 131 -10.59 -3.50 -8.24
CA GLU A 131 -10.10 -3.81 -9.58
C GLU A 131 -9.38 -5.18 -9.60
N SER A 132 -8.46 -5.41 -8.66
CA SER A 132 -7.77 -6.70 -8.52
C SER A 132 -8.76 -7.85 -8.33
N ASN A 133 -9.81 -7.67 -7.52
CA ASN A 133 -10.85 -8.66 -7.29
C ASN A 133 -11.75 -8.88 -8.52
N THR A 134 -11.98 -7.86 -9.36
CA THR A 134 -12.76 -8.03 -10.59
C THR A 134 -11.96 -8.77 -11.65
N ILE A 135 -10.69 -8.41 -11.84
CA ILE A 135 -9.77 -9.14 -12.72
C ILE A 135 -9.67 -10.60 -12.27
N SER A 136 -9.65 -10.82 -10.95
CA SER A 136 -9.65 -12.13 -10.33
C SER A 136 -10.83 -13.01 -10.71
N LYS A 137 -12.04 -12.53 -10.46
CA LYS A 137 -13.27 -13.27 -10.72
C LYS A 137 -13.46 -13.61 -12.19
N ASN A 138 -12.97 -12.75 -13.08
CA ASN A 138 -13.07 -12.95 -14.52
C ASN A 138 -12.01 -13.92 -15.06
N ASN A 139 -10.95 -14.22 -14.30
CA ASN A 139 -9.87 -15.14 -14.68
C ASN A 139 -9.46 -16.10 -13.53
N PRO A 140 -10.37 -16.97 -13.06
CA PRO A 140 -10.17 -17.80 -11.86
C PRO A 140 -9.13 -18.92 -12.05
N SER A 141 -8.78 -19.27 -13.30
CA SER A 141 -7.78 -20.30 -13.64
C SER A 141 -6.34 -19.86 -13.43
N SER A 142 -6.08 -18.58 -13.11
CA SER A 142 -4.73 -18.09 -12.86
C SER A 142 -4.49 -17.92 -11.35
N THR A 143 -3.50 -18.62 -10.80
CA THR A 143 -2.93 -18.32 -9.46
C THR A 143 -2.38 -16.88 -9.38
N LEU A 144 -2.25 -16.21 -10.52
CA LEU A 144 -1.71 -14.86 -10.75
C LEU A 144 -2.59 -13.72 -10.22
N THR A 145 -3.85 -14.05 -10.01
CA THR A 145 -4.97 -13.15 -9.86
C THR A 145 -4.93 -12.24 -8.61
N TYR A 146 -4.27 -12.70 -7.54
CA TYR A 146 -4.09 -11.95 -6.29
C TYR A 146 -2.65 -11.45 -6.07
N THR A 147 -1.71 -11.95 -6.89
CA THR A 147 -0.33 -11.47 -7.00
C THR A 147 -0.26 -10.03 -7.50
N LEU A 148 -1.32 -9.51 -8.13
CA LEU A 148 -1.37 -8.15 -8.66
C LEU A 148 -1.12 -7.07 -7.60
N LEU A 149 -1.58 -7.27 -6.37
CA LEU A 149 -1.30 -6.32 -5.27
C LEU A 149 0.17 -6.37 -4.84
N PHE A 150 0.82 -7.53 -4.91
CA PHE A 150 2.26 -7.63 -4.68
C PHE A 150 3.06 -7.05 -5.86
N LEU A 151 2.55 -7.18 -7.08
CA LEU A 151 3.13 -6.52 -8.25
C LEU A 151 3.14 -4.99 -8.09
N ASP A 152 2.09 -4.41 -7.50
CA ASP A 152 2.07 -2.98 -7.15
C ASP A 152 3.23 -2.62 -6.22
N ILE A 153 3.57 -3.47 -5.24
CA ILE A 153 4.70 -3.24 -4.32
C ILE A 153 6.03 -3.21 -5.08
N LEU A 154 6.24 -4.18 -5.99
CA LEU A 154 7.44 -4.24 -6.83
C LEU A 154 7.55 -3.03 -7.76
N ALA A 155 6.43 -2.64 -8.39
CA ALA A 155 6.35 -1.46 -9.24
C ALA A 155 6.59 -0.17 -8.43
N PHE A 156 6.06 -0.07 -7.22
CA PHE A 156 6.29 1.07 -6.32
C PHE A 156 7.76 1.18 -5.92
N LYS A 157 8.40 0.07 -5.55
CA LYS A 157 9.85 0.04 -5.29
C LYS A 157 10.66 0.57 -6.48
N LYS A 158 10.31 0.16 -7.71
CA LYS A 158 10.94 0.66 -8.94
C LYS A 158 10.70 2.16 -9.14
N PHE A 159 9.45 2.61 -8.95
CA PHE A 159 9.07 4.02 -9.03
C PHE A 159 9.90 4.91 -8.08
N LEU A 160 10.08 4.47 -6.82
CA LEU A 160 10.89 5.21 -5.85
C LEU A 160 12.36 5.33 -6.26
N ASN A 161 12.93 4.31 -6.92
CA ASN A 161 14.29 4.36 -7.44
C ASN A 161 14.42 5.37 -8.59
N THR A 162 13.49 5.37 -9.54
CA THR A 162 13.50 6.34 -10.65
C THR A 162 13.36 7.79 -10.16
N CYS A 163 12.46 8.05 -9.21
CA CYS A 163 12.33 9.38 -8.61
C CYS A 163 13.58 9.85 -7.85
N ASN A 164 14.31 8.92 -7.20
CA ASN A 164 15.56 9.24 -6.54
C ASN A 164 16.64 9.72 -7.53
N HIS A 165 16.80 9.01 -8.65
CA HIS A 165 17.76 9.39 -9.69
C HIS A 165 17.49 10.79 -10.25
N LEU A 166 16.22 11.16 -10.45
CA LEU A 166 15.85 12.50 -10.90
C LEU A 166 16.20 13.58 -9.88
N LYS A 167 15.94 13.36 -8.58
CA LYS A 167 16.29 14.33 -7.52
C LYS A 167 17.79 14.51 -7.35
N THR A 168 18.58 13.44 -7.47
CA THR A 168 20.05 13.54 -7.41
C THR A 168 20.58 14.37 -8.57
N TYR A 169 20.10 14.10 -9.80
CA TYR A 169 20.52 14.83 -10.99
C TYR A 169 20.21 16.34 -10.93
N THR A 170 19.04 16.73 -10.39
CA THR A 170 18.68 18.15 -10.27
C THR A 170 19.45 18.91 -9.19
N ASN A 171 20.02 18.21 -8.20
CA ASN A 171 20.81 18.83 -7.13
C ASN A 171 22.31 18.95 -7.50
N GLU A 172 22.73 18.32 -8.61
CA GLU A 172 24.10 18.37 -9.14
C GLU A 172 24.28 19.42 -10.25
N LEU A 173 23.21 20.15 -10.60
CA LEU A 173 23.20 21.32 -11.48
C LEU A 173 23.18 22.62 -10.65
#